data_AF-A0A7C3CL13-F1
#
_entry.id   AF-A0A7C3CL13-F1
#
_cell.length_a   1.000
_cell.length_b   1.000
_cell.length_c   1.000
_cell.angle_alpha   90.00
_cell.angle_beta   90.00
_cell.angle_gamma   90.00
#
_symmetry.space_group_name_H-M   'P 1'
#
loop_
_entity.id
_entity.type
_entity.pdbx_description
1 polymer ?
#
loop_
_entity_poly.entity_id
_entity_poly.type
_entity_poly.pdbx_seq_one_letter_code
_entity_poly.pdbx_strand_id
1 'polypeptide(L)'
;MHDAFGNLESEELKTAINFILSEPPKKQINTNGAVEWDETPPDANNQTDLLLQCVRRVRNNLFHGGKFNGRWFAPERSGPLIDAGIKIMNACLQVSQNVNDAYNS
;
A
#
# COMPACT_ATOMS: atom_id res chain seq x y z
N MET A 1 -5.24 -17.23 10.56
CA MET A 1 -4.48 -15.96 10.55
C MET A 1 -3.16 -16.25 9.85
N HIS A 2 -3.05 -15.97 8.56
CA HIS A 2 -1.82 -16.20 7.79
C HIS A 2 -1.12 -14.85 7.66
N ASP A 3 0.08 -14.75 8.24
CA ASP A 3 0.99 -13.63 8.05
C ASP A 3 2.19 -14.12 7.27
N ALA A 4 2.18 -13.90 5.95
CA ALA A 4 3.23 -14.36 5.05
C ALA A 4 4.59 -13.71 5.34
N PHE A 5 4.61 -12.55 6.00
CA PHE A 5 5.83 -11.78 6.25
C PHE A 5 6.46 -12.08 7.62
N GLY A 6 5.77 -12.84 8.49
CA GLY A 6 6.18 -13.04 9.88
C GLY A 6 7.54 -13.73 10.06
N ASN A 7 8.02 -14.45 9.04
CA ASN A 7 9.31 -15.14 9.06
C ASN A 7 10.46 -14.32 8.45
N LEU A 8 10.20 -13.11 7.93
CA LEU A 8 11.24 -12.26 7.36
C LEU A 8 11.91 -11.43 8.46
N GLU A 9 13.21 -11.65 8.68
CA GLU A 9 14.01 -10.84 9.60
C GLU A 9 14.48 -9.54 8.92
N SER A 10 13.57 -8.58 8.75
CA SER A 10 13.87 -7.26 8.17
C SER A 10 13.27 -6.14 9.01
N GLU A 11 14.12 -5.35 9.66
CA GLU A 11 13.69 -4.17 10.43
C GLU A 11 13.05 -3.09 9.55
N GLU A 12 13.52 -2.97 8.30
CA GLU A 12 12.93 -2.06 7.31
C GLU A 12 11.49 -2.47 6.96
N LEU A 13 11.26 -3.78 6.77
CA LEU A 13 9.92 -4.30 6.50
C LEU A 13 9.00 -4.14 7.71
N LYS A 14 9.49 -4.45 8.92
CA LYS A 14 8.72 -4.23 10.16
C LYS A 14 8.32 -2.77 10.32
N THR A 15 9.25 -1.85 10.06
CA THR A 15 8.99 -0.41 10.10
C THR A 15 7.94 0.00 9.06
N ALA A 16 8.04 -0.50 7.84
CA ALA A 16 7.08 -0.24 6.77
C ALA A 16 5.66 -0.77 7.10
N ILE A 17 5.57 -1.99 7.63
CA ILE A 17 4.32 -2.60 8.07
C ILE A 17 3.68 -1.76 9.17
N ASN A 18 4.45 -1.44 10.22
CA ASN A 18 3.96 -0.63 11.33
C ASN A 18 3.46 0.74 10.85
N PHE A 19 4.19 1.39 9.93
CA PHE A 19 3.80 2.66 9.36
C PHE A 19 2.47 2.58 8.59
N ILE A 20 2.28 1.56 7.73
CA ILE A 20 1.02 1.39 6.99
C ILE A 20 -0.14 1.09 7.93
N LEU A 21 0.08 0.31 8.99
CA LEU A 21 -0.97 -0.01 9.96
C LEU A 21 -1.35 1.19 10.83
N SER A 22 -0.39 2.06 11.17
CA SER A 22 -0.66 3.28 11.96
C SER A 22 -1.23 4.41 11.11
N GLU A 23 -0.80 4.52 9.85
CA GLU A 23 -1.15 5.61 8.94
C GLU A 23 -1.70 5.07 7.60
N PRO A 24 -2.81 4.32 7.59
CA PRO A 24 -3.27 3.61 6.41
C PRO A 24 -3.66 4.54 5.26
N PRO A 25 -3.45 4.13 4.00
CA PRO A 25 -3.88 4.90 2.86
C PRO A 25 -5.41 4.96 2.77
N LYS A 26 -5.92 6.19 2.60
CA LYS A 26 -7.32 6.42 2.24
C LYS A 26 -7.62 5.80 0.87
N LYS A 27 -8.86 5.35 0.70
CA LYS A 27 -9.37 4.91 -0.60
C LYS A 27 -9.80 6.14 -1.39
N GLN A 28 -9.23 6.33 -2.56
CA GLN A 28 -9.74 7.32 -3.51
C GLN A 28 -11.10 6.87 -4.06
N ILE A 29 -12.09 7.76 -4.01
CA ILE A 29 -13.42 7.58 -4.59
C ILE A 29 -13.71 8.70 -5.60
N ASN A 30 -14.54 8.42 -6.61
CA ASN A 30 -14.99 9.41 -7.57
C ASN A 30 -16.47 9.67 -7.34
N THR A 31 -16.80 10.88 -6.91
CA THR A 31 -18.16 11.33 -6.63
C THR A 31 -18.46 12.48 -7.59
N ASN A 32 -19.38 12.27 -8.54
CA ASN A 32 -19.81 13.29 -9.51
C ASN A 32 -18.66 13.96 -10.29
N GLY A 33 -17.61 13.20 -10.65
CA GLY A 33 -16.44 13.71 -11.36
C GLY A 33 -15.40 14.39 -10.45
N ALA A 34 -15.65 14.46 -9.15
CA ALA A 34 -14.69 14.94 -8.15
C ALA A 34 -14.00 13.77 -7.45
N VAL A 35 -12.72 13.96 -7.13
CA VAL A 35 -11.97 13.03 -6.29
C VAL A 35 -12.30 13.31 -4.83
N GLU A 36 -12.78 12.27 -4.15
CA GLU A 36 -13.03 12.24 -2.72
C GLU A 36 -12.21 11.13 -2.06
N TRP A 37 -12.17 11.12 -0.74
CA TRP A 37 -11.35 10.21 0.05
C TRP A 37 -12.20 9.51 1.09
N ASP A 38 -12.16 8.18 1.07
CA ASP A 38 -12.84 7.30 2.01
C ASP A 38 -11.81 6.71 2.98
N GLU A 39 -12.06 6.91 4.27
CA GLU A 39 -11.19 6.46 5.37
C GLU A 39 -11.51 5.03 5.81
N THR A 40 -12.56 4.41 5.26
CA THR A 40 -12.95 3.04 5.59
C THR A 40 -11.76 2.08 5.37
N PRO A 41 -11.35 1.31 6.39
CA PRO A 41 -10.28 0.33 6.25
C PRO A 41 -10.57 -0.69 5.13
N PRO A 42 -9.53 -1.31 4.53
CA PRO A 42 -9.75 -2.44 3.63
C PRO A 42 -10.47 -3.58 4.33
N ASP A 43 -11.43 -4.21 3.64
CA ASP A 43 -12.04 -5.45 4.09
C ASP A 43 -11.07 -6.59 3.80
N ALA A 44 -10.39 -7.07 4.84
CA ALA A 44 -9.26 -7.98 4.72
C ALA A 44 -9.40 -9.19 5.65
N ASN A 45 -9.02 -10.36 5.13
CA ASN A 45 -9.17 -11.62 5.85
C ASN A 45 -8.00 -11.92 6.81
N ASN A 46 -6.86 -11.26 6.59
CA ASN A 46 -5.65 -11.37 7.41
C ASN A 46 -4.73 -10.16 7.18
N GLN A 47 -3.63 -10.08 7.93
CA GLN A 47 -2.69 -8.96 7.86
C GLN A 47 -2.02 -8.84 6.49
N THR A 48 -1.63 -9.94 5.85
CA THR A 48 -1.01 -9.91 4.51
C THR A 48 -1.99 -9.35 3.48
N ASP A 49 -3.24 -9.80 3.49
CA ASP A 49 -4.32 -9.26 2.64
C ASP A 49 -4.54 -7.76 2.89
N LEU A 50 -4.62 -7.34 4.15
CA LEU A 50 -4.74 -5.94 4.55
C LEU A 50 -3.60 -5.08 3.96
N LEU A 51 -2.36 -5.52 4.15
CA LEU A 51 -1.17 -4.82 3.65
C LEU A 51 -1.18 -4.72 2.11
N LEU A 52 -1.50 -5.80 1.40
CA LEU A 52 -1.58 -5.79 -0.06
C LEU A 52 -2.71 -4.88 -0.56
N GLN A 53 -3.85 -4.82 0.12
CA GLN A 53 -4.91 -3.87 -0.21
C GLN A 53 -4.51 -2.42 0.05
N CYS A 54 -3.76 -2.15 1.13
CA CYS A 54 -3.17 -0.83 1.36
C CYS A 54 -2.20 -0.44 0.24
N VAL A 55 -1.29 -1.32 -0.19
CA VAL A 55 -0.38 -1.08 -1.33
C VAL A 55 -1.17 -0.74 -2.60
N ARG A 56 -2.26 -1.46 -2.87
CA ARG A 56 -3.15 -1.17 -4.01
C ARG A 56 -3.75 0.24 -3.93
N ARG A 57 -4.18 0.68 -2.73
CA ARG A 57 -4.67 2.05 -2.51
C ARG A 57 -3.58 3.08 -2.75
N VAL A 58 -2.36 2.89 -2.21
CA VAL A 58 -1.22 3.79 -2.45
C VAL A 58 -0.95 3.94 -3.95
N ARG A 59 -0.89 2.82 -4.69
CA ARG A 59 -0.74 2.81 -6.14
C ARG A 59 -1.86 3.60 -6.82
N ASN A 60 -3.11 3.33 -6.49
CA ASN A 60 -4.25 4.03 -7.10
C ASN A 60 -4.19 5.54 -6.84
N ASN A 61 -3.88 5.92 -5.61
CA ASN A 61 -3.74 7.32 -5.20
C ASN A 61 -2.61 8.02 -5.97
N LEU A 62 -1.50 7.33 -6.28
CA LEU A 62 -0.40 7.88 -7.07
C LEU A 62 -0.80 8.12 -8.54
N PHE A 63 -1.42 7.13 -9.19
CA PHE A 63 -1.80 7.21 -10.61
C PHE A 63 -2.90 8.23 -10.89
N HIS A 64 -3.77 8.51 -9.91
CA HIS A 64 -4.92 9.40 -10.08
C HIS A 64 -4.78 10.72 -9.32
N GLY A 65 -3.95 10.81 -8.28
CA GLY A 65 -3.66 12.03 -7.54
C GLY A 65 -2.79 13.04 -8.32
N GLY A 66 -1.97 12.56 -9.27
CA GLY A 66 -1.14 13.41 -10.13
C GLY A 66 -1.87 14.06 -11.30
N LYS A 67 -3.16 13.72 -11.55
CA LYS A 67 -3.86 14.14 -12.77
C LYS A 67 -4.75 15.39 -12.65
N PHE A 68 -5.00 15.95 -11.46
CA PHE A 68 -6.05 16.97 -11.34
C PHE A 68 -5.77 18.15 -10.39
N ASN A 69 -5.69 19.34 -11.00
CA ASN A 69 -6.15 20.65 -10.51
C ASN A 69 -5.68 21.15 -9.13
N GLY A 70 -4.41 20.94 -8.77
CA GLY A 70 -3.78 21.63 -7.62
C GLY A 70 -4.28 21.23 -6.23
N ARG A 71 -5.07 20.15 -6.11
CA ARG A 71 -5.57 19.61 -4.85
C ARG A 71 -4.72 18.41 -4.41
N TRP A 72 -3.43 18.63 -4.23
CA TRP A 72 -2.54 17.62 -3.66
C TRP A 72 -2.60 17.70 -2.13
N PHE A 73 -3.47 16.89 -1.52
CA PHE A 73 -3.90 17.13 -0.13
C PHE A 73 -2.97 16.58 0.98
N ALA A 74 -1.86 15.91 0.67
CA ALA A 74 -0.86 15.50 1.67
C ALA A 74 0.50 15.06 1.06
N PRO A 75 1.36 16.00 0.60
CA PRO A 75 2.68 15.66 0.06
C PRO A 75 3.58 14.96 1.06
N GLU A 76 3.50 15.38 2.32
CA GLU A 76 4.36 14.88 3.39
C GLU A 76 4.12 13.40 3.70
N ARG A 77 2.90 12.89 3.47
CA ARG A 77 2.54 11.49 3.74
C ARG A 77 2.67 10.57 2.53
N SER A 78 2.63 11.14 1.32
CA SER A 78 2.63 10.35 0.09
C SER A 78 3.97 9.64 -0.13
N GLY A 79 5.09 10.33 0.13
CA GLY A 79 6.43 9.74 0.02
C GLY A 79 6.61 8.53 0.93
N PRO A 80 6.41 8.66 2.25
CA PRO A 80 6.49 7.54 3.19
C PRO A 80 5.56 6.35 2.86
N LEU A 81 4.34 6.60 2.38
CA LEU A 81 3.41 5.55 1.96
C LEU A 81 3.90 4.78 0.72
N ILE A 82 4.48 5.49 -0.24
CA ILE A 82 5.06 4.87 -1.45
C ILE A 82 6.27 4.01 -1.06
N ASP A 83 7.17 4.54 -0.24
CA ASP A 83 8.36 3.83 0.24
C ASP A 83 7.98 2.56 1.03
N ALA A 84 7.06 2.67 1.98
CA ALA A 84 6.56 1.52 2.72
C ALA A 84 5.88 0.49 1.79
N GLY A 85 5.14 0.95 0.79
CA GLY A 85 4.51 0.06 -0.19
C GLY A 85 5.52 -0.70 -1.05
N ILE A 86 6.62 -0.06 -1.46
CA ILE A 86 7.71 -0.72 -2.21
C ILE A 86 8.38 -1.79 -1.35
N LYS A 87 8.67 -1.51 -0.07
CA LYS A 87 9.26 -2.49 0.86
C LYS A 87 8.40 -3.75 1.00
N ILE A 88 7.08 -3.59 1.10
CA ILE A 88 6.14 -4.72 1.14
C ILE A 88 6.10 -5.47 -0.19
N MET A 89 6.10 -4.78 -1.34
CA MET A 89 6.18 -5.44 -2.65
C MET A 89 7.48 -6.24 -2.80
N ASN A 90 8.61 -5.71 -2.34
CA ASN A 90 9.89 -6.43 -2.34
C ASN A 90 9.86 -7.66 -1.42
N ALA A 91 9.18 -7.58 -0.27
CA ALA A 91 8.98 -8.74 0.59
C ALA A 91 8.15 -9.84 -0.10
N CYS A 92 7.20 -9.47 -0.97
CA CYS A 92 6.43 -10.45 -1.76
C CYS A 92 7.33 -11.31 -2.66
N LEU A 93 8.41 -10.75 -3.19
CA LEU A 93 9.40 -11.48 -3.99
C LEU A 93 10.17 -12.53 -3.18
N GLN A 94 10.25 -12.37 -1.85
CA GLN A 94 10.96 -13.30 -0.97
C GLN A 94 10.05 -14.43 -0.47
N VAL A 95 8.74 -14.17 -0.33
CA VAL A 95 7.79 -15.13 0.28
C VAL A 95 7.01 -15.95 -0.75
N SER A 96 7.02 -15.55 -2.02
CA SER A 96 6.31 -16.27 -3.08
C SER A 96 7.17 -16.44 -4.34
N GLN A 97 7.57 -17.68 -4.61
CA GLN A 97 8.33 -18.01 -5.82
C GLN A 97 7.56 -17.63 -7.09
N ASN A 98 6.25 -17.89 -7.14
CA ASN A 98 5.43 -17.52 -8.29
C ASN A 98 5.44 -16.02 -8.58
N VAL A 99 5.43 -15.18 -7.54
CA VAL A 99 5.51 -13.71 -7.69
C VAL A 99 6.91 -13.30 -8.13
N ASN A 100 7.95 -13.95 -7.60
CA ASN A 100 9.34 -13.71 -7.99
C ASN A 100 9.58 -14.06 -9.47
N ASP A 101 9.11 -15.23 -9.91
CA ASP A 101 9.24 -15.69 -11.30
C ASP A 101 8.52 -14.73 -12.26
N ALA A 102 7.29 -14.32 -11.93
CA ALA A 102 6.52 -13.38 -12.75
C ALA A 102 7.12 -11.96 -12.80
N TYR A 103 7.90 -11.57 -11.79
CA TYR A 103 8.60 -10.28 -11.78
C TYR A 103 9.87 -10.29 -12.64
N ASN A 104 10.56 -11.43 -12.72
CA ASN A 104 11.83 -11.58 -13.45
C ASN A 104 11.68 -12.14 -14.88
N SER A 105 10.45 -12.44 -15.32
CA SER A 105 10.13 -12.95 -16.66
C SER A 105 10.06 -11.88 -17.74
#